data_AF-A0A2G5VA11-F1
#
_entry.id   AF-A0A2G5VA11-F1
#
_cell.length_a   1.000
_cell.length_b   1.000
_cell.length_c   1.000
_cell.angle_alpha   90.00
_cell.angle_beta   90.00
_cell.angle_gamma   90.00
#
_symmetry.space_group_name_H-M   'P 1'
#
loop_
_entity.id
_entity.type
_entity.pdbx_description
1 polymer ?
#
loop_
_entity_poly.entity_id
_entity_poly.type
_entity_poly.pdbx_seq_one_letter_code
_entity_poly.pdbx_strand_id
1 'polypeptide(L)'
;MKTLTLVVLLSLTITVAHSTFNAEKPLMPELVDNQANFFAEMFNDIQGSPNAKKSRSRRLSCGFKILQKIAGYCGELTSETGVDIASICCRSECSEEFIKRSVCPEML
;
A
#
# COMPACT_ATOMS: atom_id res chain seq x y z
N MET A 1 -38.49 51.61 10.25
CA MET A 1 -37.89 51.05 11.49
C MET A 1 -37.69 49.52 11.45
N LYS A 2 -38.62 48.72 10.88
CA LYS A 2 -38.50 47.25 10.85
C LYS A 2 -37.40 46.67 9.94
N THR A 3 -36.99 47.40 8.90
CA THR A 3 -35.92 46.97 7.97
C THR A 3 -34.54 47.12 8.61
N LEU A 4 -34.35 48.15 9.42
CA LEU A 4 -33.08 48.44 10.08
C LEU A 4 -32.76 47.41 11.18
N THR A 5 -33.79 46.94 11.90
CA THR A 5 -33.65 45.87 12.89
C THR A 5 -33.32 44.51 12.26
N LEU A 6 -33.87 44.20 11.09
CA LEU A 6 -33.55 42.98 10.35
C LEU A 6 -32.08 42.95 9.88
N VAL A 7 -31.55 44.08 9.39
CA VAL A 7 -30.16 44.18 8.94
C VAL A 7 -29.18 44.01 10.10
N VAL A 8 -29.48 44.56 11.28
CA VAL A 8 -28.65 44.43 12.47
C VAL A 8 -28.65 43.00 13.03
N LEU A 9 -29.80 42.31 12.98
CA LEU A 9 -29.88 40.89 13.36
C LEU A 9 -29.05 40.01 12.44
N LEU A 10 -29.11 40.25 11.12
CA LEU A 10 -28.33 39.49 10.15
C LEU A 10 -26.82 39.69 10.34
N SER A 11 -26.35 40.93 10.56
CA SER A 11 -24.92 41.18 10.77
C SER A 11 -24.39 40.51 12.04
N LEU A 12 -25.15 40.53 13.14
CA LEU A 12 -24.78 39.85 14.39
C LEU A 12 -24.61 38.34 14.21
N THR A 13 -25.51 37.69 13.46
CA THR A 13 -25.40 36.23 13.20
C THR A 13 -24.18 35.87 12.36
N ILE A 14 -23.83 36.71 11.39
CA ILE A 14 -22.66 36.48 10.51
C ILE A 14 -21.36 36.63 11.31
N THR A 15 -21.27 37.61 12.23
CA THR A 15 -20.07 37.79 13.05
C THR A 15 -19.83 36.63 14.02
N VAL A 16 -20.89 36.06 14.61
CA VAL A 16 -20.78 34.89 15.52
C VAL A 16 -20.42 33.60 14.76
N ALA A 17 -20.89 33.44 13.52
CA ALA A 17 -20.48 32.32 12.66
C ALA A 17 -19.00 32.40 12.25
N HIS A 18 -18.47 33.60 12.01
CA HIS A 18 -17.05 33.77 11.66
C HIS A 18 -16.10 33.61 12.86
N SER A 19 -16.54 33.92 14.08
CA SER A 19 -15.71 33.74 15.28
C SER A 19 -15.62 32.29 15.73
N THR A 20 -16.68 31.50 15.54
CA THR A 20 -16.66 30.04 15.81
C THR A 20 -15.79 29.27 14.82
N PHE A 21 -15.68 29.73 13.57
CA PHE A 21 -14.86 29.07 12.55
C PHE A 21 -13.34 29.30 12.71
N ASN A 22 -12.93 30.39 13.38
CA ASN A 22 -11.50 30.68 13.63
C ASN A 22 -10.97 30.10 14.97
N ALA A 23 -11.80 29.37 15.71
CA ALA A 23 -11.46 28.81 17.02
C ALA A 23 -10.97 27.35 16.98
N GLU A 24 -10.63 26.81 15.81
CA GLU A 24 -10.05 25.47 15.68
C GLU A 24 -8.60 25.53 15.18
N LYS A 25 -7.74 26.10 16.02
CA LYS A 25 -6.32 25.72 16.02
C LYS A 25 -6.20 24.62 17.08
N PRO A 26 -6.04 23.33 16.73
CA PRO A 26 -5.84 22.31 17.73
C PRO A 26 -4.47 22.56 18.38
N LEU A 27 -4.49 23.16 19.56
CA LEU A 27 -3.35 23.18 20.47
C LEU A 27 -3.24 21.77 21.05
N MET A 28 -2.59 20.87 20.31
CA MET A 28 -2.15 19.58 20.84
C MET A 28 -0.73 19.29 20.36
N PRO A 29 0.29 19.65 21.15
CA PRO A 29 1.64 19.20 20.88
C PRO A 29 2.23 18.52 22.13
N GLU A 30 1.75 17.33 22.51
CA GLU A 30 2.50 16.43 23.42
C GLU A 30 2.05 14.95 23.32
N LEU A 31 0.78 14.68 22.99
CA LEU A 31 0.29 13.28 22.91
C LEU A 31 0.75 12.55 21.63
N VAL A 32 0.99 13.28 20.54
CA VAL A 32 1.41 12.73 19.23
C VAL A 32 2.88 12.29 19.24
N ASP A 33 3.74 13.01 19.96
CA ASP A 33 5.18 12.71 20.02
C ASP A 33 5.45 11.40 20.76
N ASN A 34 4.71 11.15 21.84
CA ASN A 34 4.83 9.90 22.60
C ASN A 34 4.41 8.69 21.77
N GLN A 35 3.39 8.84 20.92
CA GLN A 35 2.96 7.78 20.02
C GLN A 35 3.96 7.54 18.89
N ALA A 36 4.51 8.62 18.29
CA ALA A 36 5.53 8.52 17.26
C ALA A 36 6.82 7.87 17.78
N ASN A 37 7.24 8.20 19.01
CA ASN A 37 8.41 7.62 19.66
C ASN A 37 8.21 6.13 19.97
N PHE A 38 7.00 5.74 20.41
CA PHE A 38 6.67 4.34 20.66
C PHE A 38 6.73 3.48 19.38
N PHE A 39 6.20 3.98 18.27
CA PHE A 39 6.33 3.31 16.97
C PHE A 39 7.79 3.26 16.52
N ALA A 40 8.54 4.36 16.65
CA ALA A 40 9.95 4.40 16.29
C ALA A 40 10.79 3.38 17.07
N GLU A 41 10.54 3.20 18.37
CA GLU A 41 11.19 2.20 19.21
C GLU A 41 10.84 0.77 18.78
N MET A 42 9.56 0.48 18.55
CA MET A 42 9.08 -0.84 18.10
C MET A 42 9.67 -1.25 16.74
N PHE A 43 9.87 -0.30 15.82
CA PHE A 43 10.43 -0.57 14.49
C PHE A 43 11.97 -0.48 14.41
N ASN A 44 12.64 -0.03 15.48
CA ASN A 44 14.09 0.09 15.50
C ASN A 44 14.78 -1.29 15.46
N ASP A 45 14.20 -2.26 16.18
CA ASP A 45 14.62 -3.67 16.16
C ASP A 45 14.22 -4.40 14.86
N ILE A 46 13.35 -3.80 14.05
CA ILE A 46 12.91 -4.31 12.74
C ILE A 46 13.75 -3.66 11.61
N GLN A 47 14.86 -2.98 11.93
CA GLN A 47 15.89 -2.66 10.93
C GLN A 47 16.47 -3.96 10.41
N GLY A 48 15.79 -4.51 9.40
CA GLY A 48 16.04 -5.81 8.84
C GLY A 48 17.51 -5.95 8.50
N SER A 49 18.05 -7.14 8.80
CA SER A 49 19.40 -7.55 8.44
C SER A 49 19.81 -6.93 7.10
N PRO A 50 21.03 -6.38 6.92
CA PRO A 50 21.48 -5.84 5.64
C PRO A 50 21.33 -6.84 4.47
N ASN A 51 21.20 -8.13 4.78
CA ASN A 51 20.89 -9.20 3.82
C ASN A 51 19.42 -9.27 3.36
N ALA A 52 18.47 -8.64 4.07
CA ALA A 52 17.05 -8.61 3.72
C ALA A 52 16.80 -7.81 2.43
N LYS A 53 17.47 -6.66 2.25
CA LYS A 53 17.45 -5.91 0.98
C LYS A 53 18.01 -6.75 -0.18
N LYS A 54 19.08 -7.50 0.06
CA LYS A 54 19.72 -8.38 -0.94
C LYS A 54 18.89 -9.62 -1.29
N SER A 55 18.07 -10.11 -0.35
CA SER A 55 17.09 -11.17 -0.57
C SER A 55 15.95 -10.72 -1.48
N ARG A 56 15.38 -9.52 -1.23
CA ARG A 56 14.26 -8.98 -2.02
C ARG A 56 14.63 -8.76 -3.49
N SER A 57 15.83 -8.23 -3.75
CA SER A 57 16.33 -8.01 -5.13
C SER A 57 16.50 -9.32 -5.93
N ARG A 58 16.96 -10.41 -5.31
CA ARG A 58 17.09 -11.72 -5.99
C ARG A 58 15.74 -12.42 -6.23
N ARG A 59 14.77 -12.30 -5.32
CA ARG A 59 13.41 -12.82 -5.55
C ARG A 59 12.70 -12.08 -6.67
N LEU A 60 12.91 -10.77 -6.80
CA LEU A 60 12.36 -9.97 -7.90
C LEU A 60 12.87 -10.42 -9.28
N SER A 61 14.13 -10.88 -9.40
CA SER A 61 14.66 -11.31 -10.69
C SER A 61 14.17 -12.70 -11.12
N CYS A 62 14.03 -13.64 -10.19
CA CYS A 62 13.56 -14.98 -10.54
C CYS A 62 12.07 -15.01 -10.91
N GLY A 63 11.20 -14.39 -10.10
CA GLY A 63 9.77 -14.34 -10.39
C GLY A 63 9.48 -13.69 -11.74
N PHE A 64 10.17 -12.59 -12.05
CA PHE A 64 10.06 -11.92 -13.35
C PHE A 64 10.53 -12.81 -14.53
N LYS A 65 11.67 -13.50 -14.40
CA LYS A 65 12.14 -14.45 -15.42
C LYS A 65 11.18 -15.61 -15.65
N ILE A 66 10.55 -16.10 -14.58
CA ILE A 66 9.53 -17.14 -14.66
C ILE A 66 8.31 -16.62 -15.42
N LEU A 67 7.81 -15.42 -15.10
CA LEU A 67 6.68 -14.83 -15.83
C LEU A 67 6.98 -14.67 -17.32
N GLN A 68 8.21 -14.25 -17.68
CA GLN A 68 8.63 -14.20 -19.08
C GLN A 68 8.63 -15.58 -19.76
N LYS A 69 9.12 -16.63 -19.08
CA LYS A 69 9.07 -18.01 -19.60
C LYS A 69 7.63 -18.47 -19.81
N ILE A 70 6.76 -18.24 -18.83
CA ILE A 70 5.35 -18.63 -18.90
C ILE A 70 4.66 -17.91 -20.07
N ALA A 71 4.88 -16.60 -20.24
CA ALA A 71 4.34 -15.86 -21.38
C ALA A 71 4.83 -16.42 -22.73
N GLY A 72 6.08 -16.91 -22.79
CA GLY A 72 6.61 -17.60 -23.97
C GLY A 72 5.97 -18.96 -24.24
N TYR A 73 5.52 -19.67 -23.21
CA TYR A 73 4.90 -21.00 -23.35
C TYR A 73 3.40 -20.95 -23.59
N CYS A 74 2.70 -20.11 -22.84
CA CYS A 74 1.25 -20.09 -22.77
C CYS A 74 0.65 -18.89 -23.53
N GLY A 75 1.47 -17.94 -23.99
CA GLY A 75 1.00 -16.70 -24.60
C GLY A 75 0.40 -15.74 -23.57
N GLU A 76 -0.89 -15.45 -23.70
CA GLU A 76 -1.61 -14.63 -22.73
C GLU A 76 -1.76 -15.39 -21.40
N LEU A 77 -1.31 -14.77 -20.30
CA LEU A 77 -1.40 -15.35 -18.96
C LEU A 77 -2.87 -15.40 -18.52
N THR A 78 -3.54 -16.51 -18.79
CA THR A 78 -4.94 -16.71 -18.38
C THR A 78 -5.00 -17.40 -17.03
N SER A 79 -5.71 -16.74 -16.10
CA SER A 79 -6.23 -17.27 -14.83
C SER A 79 -5.22 -17.66 -13.76
N GLU A 80 -5.49 -17.26 -12.51
CA GLU A 80 -4.84 -17.81 -11.32
C GLU A 80 -4.98 -19.34 -11.29
N THR A 81 -3.90 -20.06 -11.57
CA THR A 81 -3.87 -21.52 -11.46
C THR A 81 -3.77 -22.00 -10.00
N GLY A 82 -3.81 -21.07 -9.03
CA GLY A 82 -3.65 -21.35 -7.61
C GLY A 82 -2.25 -21.84 -7.21
N VAL A 83 -1.33 -21.98 -8.17
CA VAL A 83 0.03 -22.46 -7.93
C VAL A 83 1.00 -21.28 -7.95
N ASP A 84 1.65 -21.01 -6.81
CA ASP A 84 2.76 -20.06 -6.75
C ASP A 84 4.04 -20.68 -7.35
N ILE A 85 4.12 -20.65 -8.68
CA ILE A 85 5.26 -21.15 -9.46
C ILE A 85 6.55 -20.46 -9.05
N ALA A 86 6.51 -19.17 -8.70
CA ALA A 86 7.71 -18.46 -8.27
C ALA A 86 8.26 -19.03 -6.95
N SER A 87 7.40 -19.35 -5.99
CA SER A 87 7.83 -19.97 -4.73
C SER A 87 8.45 -21.36 -4.90
N ILE A 88 8.03 -22.11 -5.93
CA ILE A 88 8.56 -23.44 -6.24
C ILE A 88 9.85 -23.33 -7.06
N CYS A 89 9.78 -22.68 -8.22
CA CYS A 89 10.83 -22.68 -9.23
C CYS A 89 11.97 -21.69 -8.95
N CYS A 90 11.81 -20.77 -7.99
CA CYS A 90 12.92 -19.93 -7.53
C CYS A 90 13.75 -20.56 -6.42
N ARG A 91 13.29 -21.68 -5.83
CA ARG A 91 14.10 -22.47 -4.88
C ARG A 91 14.96 -23.50 -5.59
N SER A 92 14.40 -24.12 -6.62
CA SER A 92 15.04 -25.11 -7.49
C SER A 92 14.57 -24.89 -8.91
N GLU A 93 15.48 -25.00 -9.89
CA GLU A 93 15.13 -24.84 -11.30
C GLU A 93 14.03 -25.84 -11.71
N CYS A 94 13.01 -25.35 -12.41
CA CYS A 94 11.91 -26.16 -12.92
C CYS A 94 12.12 -26.51 -14.39
N SER A 95 11.64 -27.69 -14.78
CA SER A 95 11.57 -28.08 -16.19
C SER A 95 10.45 -27.36 -16.92
N GLU A 96 10.55 -27.31 -18.25
CA GLU A 96 9.54 -26.69 -19.10
C GLU A 96 8.19 -27.42 -19.02
N GLU A 97 8.20 -28.75 -18.98
CA GLU A 97 7.00 -29.58 -18.92
C GLU A 97 6.22 -29.33 -17.64
N PHE A 98 6.92 -29.16 -16.52
CA PHE A 98 6.31 -28.81 -15.24
C PHE A 98 5.63 -27.43 -15.30
N ILE A 99 6.29 -26.44 -15.89
CA ILE A 99 5.75 -25.08 -16.03
C ILE A 99 4.49 -25.11 -16.91
N LYS A 100 4.54 -25.78 -18.07
CA LYS A 100 3.40 -25.91 -18.99
C LYS A 100 2.21 -26.59 -18.31
N ARG A 101 2.41 -27.75 -17.67
CA ARG A 101 1.33 -28.48 -16.98
C ARG A 101 0.71 -27.69 -15.85
N SER A 102 1.49 -26.87 -15.16
CA SER A 102 1.02 -26.14 -13.98
C SER A 102 0.32 -24.82 -14.31
N VAL A 103 0.64 -24.21 -15.45
CA VAL A 103 0.15 -22.86 -15.80
C VAL A 103 -0.78 -22.87 -17.01
N CYS A 104 -0.56 -23.74 -17.99
CA CYS A 104 -1.43 -23.88 -19.16
C CYS A 104 -1.65 -25.36 -19.52
N PRO A 105 -2.36 -26.13 -18.67
CA PRO A 105 -2.62 -27.56 -18.93
C PRO A 105 -3.44 -27.81 -20.20
N GLU A 106 -4.24 -26.85 -20.65
CA GLU A 106 -5.09 -26.95 -21.85
C GLU A 106 -4.30 -26.90 -23.18
N MET A 107 -3.00 -26.57 -23.14
CA MET A 107 -2.14 -26.54 -24.33
C MET A 107 -1.30 -27.82 -24.52
N LEU A 108 -1.51 -28.87 -23.71
CA LEU A 108 -0.75 -30.12 -23.71
C LEU A 108 -1.51 -31.29 -24.34
#